data_AF-A0A852WHE1-F1
#
_entry.id   AF-A0A852WHE1-F1
#
_cell.length_a   1.000
_cell.length_b   1.000
_cell.length_c   1.000
_cell.angle_alpha   90.00
_cell.angle_beta   90.00
_cell.angle_gamma   90.00
#
_symmetry.space_group_name_H-M   'P 1'
#
loop_
_entity.id
_entity.type
_entity.pdbx_description
1 polymer ?
#
loop_
_entity_poly.entity_id
_entity_poly.type
_entity_poly.pdbx_seq_one_letter_code
_entity_poly.pdbx_strand_id
1 'polypeptide(L)'
;MRYQVTERDTARAVGSGDVSVLATPRLIAWMEAETVLAAASLIGPEQTTVGTAVRIDHVKATAVGDAVNVTARLTGDAQSRRLTFAVTALDEGGQRVGGGEIDRVVVDRARFLGSLQSGSTAQ
;
A
#
# COMPACT_ATOMS: atom_id res chain seq x y z
N MET A 1 -3.32 -10.31 4.06
CA MET A 1 -2.05 -10.90 4.53
C MET A 1 -1.79 -10.55 5.99
N ARG A 2 -1.06 -11.39 6.74
CA ARG A 2 -0.60 -11.10 8.11
C ARG A 2 0.84 -10.60 8.08
N TYR A 3 1.12 -9.50 8.77
CA TYR A 3 2.44 -8.90 8.91
C TYR A 3 2.80 -8.83 10.40
N GLN A 4 4.07 -9.09 10.73
CA GLN A 4 4.58 -8.86 12.08
C GLN A 4 5.37 -7.56 12.10
N VAL A 5 5.14 -6.72 13.11
CA VAL A 5 5.90 -5.49 13.30
C VAL A 5 7.29 -5.84 13.82
N THR A 6 8.32 -5.40 13.09
CA THR A 6 9.73 -5.52 13.47
C THR A 6 10.32 -4.15 13.79
N GLU A 7 11.54 -4.11 14.31
CA GLU A 7 12.27 -2.85 14.54
C GLU A 7 12.36 -1.98 13.27
N ARG A 8 12.47 -2.59 12.09
CA ARG A 8 12.55 -1.90 10.78
C ARG A 8 11.23 -1.30 10.33
N ASP A 9 10.15 -1.59 11.03
CA ASP A 9 8.80 -1.13 10.73
C ASP A 9 8.40 0.08 11.58
N THR A 10 9.26 0.45 12.53
CA THR A 10 8.97 1.52 13.49
C THR A 10 9.07 2.91 12.88
N ALA A 11 8.31 3.87 13.43
CA ALA A 11 8.34 5.27 13.00
C ALA A 11 9.77 5.84 13.06
N ARG A 12 10.52 5.50 14.12
CA ARG A 12 11.94 5.82 14.26
C ARG A 12 12.80 5.24 13.13
N ALA A 13 12.64 3.95 12.82
CA ALA A 13 13.48 3.28 11.83
C ALA A 13 13.21 3.75 10.39
N VAL A 14 11.97 4.12 10.06
CA VAL A 14 11.60 4.61 8.72
C VAL A 14 11.69 6.14 8.58
N GLY A 15 12.05 6.85 9.64
CA GLY A 15 12.23 8.31 9.64
C GLY A 15 10.93 9.12 9.62
N SER A 16 9.79 8.51 10.00
CA SER A 16 8.48 9.18 10.02
C SER A 16 8.07 9.70 11.41
N GLY A 17 8.90 9.50 12.42
CA GLY A 17 8.67 9.88 13.81
C GLY A 17 9.81 9.40 14.71
N ASP A 18 9.66 9.54 16.02
CA ASP A 18 10.70 9.25 17.01
C ASP A 18 10.38 8.07 17.95
N VAL A 19 9.22 7.43 17.77
CA VAL A 19 8.72 6.32 18.60
C VAL A 19 8.92 4.94 17.97
N SER A 20 9.06 3.92 18.83
CA SER A 20 9.23 2.50 18.48
C SER A 20 7.90 1.75 18.32
N VAL A 21 6.99 2.28 17.49
CA VAL A 21 5.73 1.63 17.11
C VAL A 21 5.59 1.62 15.60
N LEU A 22 4.72 0.74 15.07
CA LEU A 22 4.45 0.62 13.64
C LEU A 22 4.26 2.01 13.00
N ALA A 23 5.05 2.27 11.96
CA ALA A 23 5.02 3.53 11.25
C ALA A 23 3.84 3.60 10.27
N THR A 24 3.26 4.80 10.11
CA THR A 24 2.24 5.03 9.07
C THR A 24 2.76 4.69 7.66
N PRO A 25 3.99 5.08 7.23
CA PRO A 25 4.50 4.68 5.92
C PRO A 25 4.62 3.17 5.75
N ARG A 26 4.94 2.43 6.82
CA ARG A 26 5.02 0.98 6.76
C ARG A 26 3.63 0.36 6.59
N LEU A 27 2.65 0.84 7.36
CA LEU A 27 1.27 0.40 7.23
C LEU A 27 0.74 0.65 5.79
N ILE A 28 1.04 1.82 5.22
CA ILE A 28 0.70 2.14 3.82
C ILE A 28 1.36 1.15 2.87
N ALA A 29 2.64 0.84 3.04
CA ALA A 29 3.33 -0.13 2.18
C ALA A 29 2.70 -1.53 2.24
N TRP A 30 2.26 -1.99 3.40
CA TRP A 30 1.53 -3.25 3.54
C TRP A 30 0.15 -3.18 2.87
N MET A 31 -0.59 -2.08 3.02
CA MET A 31 -1.85 -1.88 2.31
C MET A 31 -1.66 -1.86 0.79
N GLU A 32 -0.62 -1.17 0.29
CA GLU A 32 -0.28 -1.17 -1.13
C GLU A 32 0.03 -2.58 -1.66
N ALA A 33 0.79 -3.38 -0.90
CA ALA A 33 1.06 -4.77 -1.27
C ALA A 33 -0.23 -5.58 -1.45
N GLU A 34 -1.20 -5.43 -0.53
CA GLU A 34 -2.50 -6.09 -0.66
C GLU A 34 -3.30 -5.58 -1.86
N THR A 35 -3.21 -4.28 -2.20
CA THR A 35 -3.86 -3.76 -3.41
C THR A 35 -3.23 -4.30 -4.70
N VAL A 36 -1.91 -4.57 -4.72
CA VAL A 36 -1.23 -5.21 -5.85
C VAL A 36 -1.72 -6.65 -6.02
N LEU A 37 -1.82 -7.40 -4.92
CA LEU A 37 -2.35 -8.77 -4.95
C LEU A 37 -3.81 -8.79 -5.43
N ALA A 38 -4.64 -7.87 -4.92
CA ALA A 38 -6.04 -7.76 -5.32
C ALA A 38 -6.22 -7.35 -6.80
N ALA A 39 -5.26 -6.60 -7.36
CA ALA A 39 -5.28 -6.20 -8.77
C ALA A 39 -4.78 -7.28 -9.75
N ALA A 40 -4.06 -8.30 -9.27
CA ALA A 40 -3.30 -9.22 -10.13
C ALA A 40 -4.17 -9.96 -11.15
N SER A 41 -5.40 -10.33 -10.79
CA SER A 41 -6.36 -10.99 -11.70
C SER A 41 -7.14 -10.04 -12.60
N LEU A 42 -6.96 -8.72 -12.43
CA LEU A 42 -7.68 -7.67 -13.16
C LEU A 42 -6.88 -7.08 -14.31
N ILE A 43 -5.60 -7.46 -14.45
CA ILE A 43 -4.66 -6.88 -15.40
C ILE A 43 -4.00 -7.94 -16.28
N GLY A 44 -3.55 -7.53 -17.46
CA GLY A 44 -2.82 -8.41 -18.38
C GLY A 44 -1.38 -8.72 -17.93
N PRO A 45 -0.72 -9.72 -18.54
CA PRO A 45 0.63 -10.17 -18.15
C PRO A 45 1.70 -9.06 -18.24
N GLU A 46 1.62 -8.21 -19.27
CA GLU A 46 2.57 -7.10 -19.47
C GLU A 46 2.24 -5.85 -18.64
N GLN A 47 1.11 -5.87 -17.92
CA GLN A 47 0.66 -4.75 -17.13
C GLN A 47 1.13 -4.84 -15.67
N THR A 48 1.14 -3.69 -15.02
CA THR A 48 1.27 -3.54 -13.58
C THR A 48 0.40 -2.39 -13.10
N THR A 49 0.38 -2.16 -11.79
CA THR A 49 -0.35 -1.03 -11.20
C THR A 49 0.58 -0.16 -10.37
N VAL A 50 0.42 1.15 -10.50
CA VAL A 50 1.20 2.15 -9.76
C VAL A 50 0.25 2.92 -8.84
N GLY A 51 0.60 3.06 -7.56
CA GLY A 51 -0.14 3.88 -6.61
C GLY A 51 -0.11 5.35 -7.01
N THR A 52 -1.26 6.03 -6.96
CA THR A 52 -1.40 7.45 -7.36
C THR A 52 -2.04 8.33 -6.30
N ALA A 53 -2.78 7.74 -5.35
CA ALA A 53 -3.28 8.43 -4.18
C ALA A 53 -3.46 7.44 -3.02
N VAL A 54 -3.26 7.93 -1.80
CA VAL A 54 -3.52 7.22 -0.55
C VAL A 54 -4.22 8.15 0.42
N ARG A 55 -5.32 7.70 1.00
CA ARG A 55 -6.06 8.40 2.07
C ARG A 55 -6.44 7.39 3.13
N ILE A 56 -5.70 7.36 4.23
CA ILE A 56 -5.90 6.38 5.30
C ILE A 56 -5.82 7.04 6.67
N ASP A 57 -6.53 6.46 7.63
CA ASP A 57 -6.32 6.72 9.04
C ASP A 57 -5.44 5.62 9.64
N HIS A 58 -4.53 6.01 10.53
CA HIS A 58 -3.78 5.10 11.40
C HIS A 58 -4.18 5.40 12.85
N VAL A 59 -5.15 4.65 13.36
CA VAL A 59 -5.94 5.01 14.55
C VAL A 59 -5.48 4.34 15.84
N LYS A 60 -4.66 3.30 15.75
CA LYS A 60 -4.14 2.57 16.91
C LYS A 60 -2.66 2.26 16.71
N ALA A 61 -1.83 2.60 17.70
CA ALA A 61 -0.43 2.22 17.70
C ALA A 61 -0.28 0.70 17.87
N THR A 62 0.74 0.12 17.22
CA THR A 62 1.04 -1.32 17.27
C THR A 62 2.51 -1.51 17.65
N ALA A 63 2.79 -2.33 18.67
CA ALA A 63 4.14 -2.50 19.20
C ALA A 63 4.97 -3.45 18.32
N VAL A 64 6.30 -3.40 18.47
CA VAL A 64 7.19 -4.40 17.89
C VAL A 64 6.87 -5.79 18.46
N GLY A 65 6.77 -6.79 17.59
CA GLY A 65 6.39 -8.17 17.93
C GLY A 65 4.93 -8.50 17.66
N ASP A 66 4.04 -7.49 17.69
CA ASP A 66 2.61 -7.67 17.41
C ASP A 66 2.37 -7.91 15.91
N ALA A 67 1.20 -8.47 15.58
CA ALA A 67 0.80 -8.73 14.21
C ALA A 67 -0.38 -7.86 13.74
N VAL A 68 -0.38 -7.55 12.45
CA VAL A 68 -1.44 -6.81 11.76
C VAL A 68 -1.93 -7.59 10.55
N ASN A 69 -3.23 -7.81 10.48
CA ASN A 69 -3.93 -8.40 9.35
C ASN A 69 -4.40 -7.28 8.42
N VAL A 70 -3.86 -7.24 7.20
CA VAL A 70 -4.19 -6.23 6.19
C VAL A 70 -4.98 -6.88 5.07
N THR A 71 -5.99 -6.19 4.55
CA THR A 71 -6.81 -6.62 3.41
C THR A 71 -7.08 -5.45 2.48
N ALA A 72 -7.32 -5.75 1.20
CA ALA A 72 -7.72 -4.79 0.19
C ALA A 72 -8.88 -5.35 -0.63
N ARG A 73 -9.84 -4.49 -0.99
CA ARG A 73 -10.98 -4.85 -1.85
C ARG A 73 -11.23 -3.73 -2.86
N LEU A 74 -11.35 -4.08 -4.14
CA LEU A 74 -11.74 -3.14 -5.18
C LEU A 74 -13.16 -2.60 -4.90
N THR A 75 -13.35 -1.29 -4.97
CA THR A 75 -14.65 -0.64 -4.76
C THR A 75 -15.25 -0.03 -6.03
N GLY A 76 -14.47 0.05 -7.11
CA GLY A 76 -14.91 0.59 -8.41
C GLY A 76 -15.03 -0.47 -9.50
N ASP A 77 -15.11 0.00 -10.75
CA ASP A 77 -15.15 -0.85 -11.94
C ASP A 77 -13.81 -1.55 -12.18
N ALA A 78 -13.86 -2.88 -12.34
CA ALA A 78 -12.70 -3.72 -12.63
C ALA A 78 -12.10 -3.51 -14.04
N GLN A 79 -12.88 -2.97 -14.98
CA GLN A 79 -12.40 -2.65 -16.34
C GLN A 79 -11.79 -1.24 -16.44
N SER A 80 -11.88 -0.45 -15.37
CA SER A 80 -11.31 0.89 -15.34
C SER A 80 -9.79 0.83 -15.30
N ARG A 81 -9.14 1.77 -16.00
CA ARG A 81 -7.70 1.99 -15.88
C ARG A 81 -7.29 2.49 -14.49
N ARG A 82 -8.18 3.17 -13.79
CA ARG A 82 -8.01 3.59 -12.39
C ARG A 82 -8.78 2.65 -11.48
N LEU A 83 -8.07 1.97 -10.60
CA LEU A 83 -8.61 1.03 -9.62
C LEU A 83 -8.54 1.67 -8.24
N THR A 84 -9.69 1.79 -7.57
CA THR A 84 -9.79 2.28 -6.19
C THR A 84 -10.04 1.11 -5.26
N PHE A 85 -9.22 1.00 -4.21
CA PHE A 85 -9.31 -0.08 -3.23
C PHE A 85 -9.64 0.47 -1.86
N ALA A 86 -10.65 -0.11 -1.21
CA ALA A 86 -10.80 0.01 0.24
C ALA A 86 -9.81 -0.93 0.93
N VAL A 87 -9.03 -0.39 1.86
CA VAL A 87 -8.01 -1.12 2.63
C VAL A 87 -8.33 -1.09 4.12
N THR A 88 -8.10 -2.21 4.79
CA THR A 88 -8.35 -2.36 6.24
C THR A 88 -7.19 -3.08 6.89
N ALA A 89 -6.77 -2.59 8.05
CA ALA A 89 -5.76 -3.21 8.91
C ALA A 89 -6.33 -3.43 10.31
N LEU A 90 -6.28 -4.68 10.78
CA LEU A 90 -6.76 -5.10 12.10
C LEU A 90 -5.61 -5.75 12.88
N ASP A 91 -5.60 -5.61 14.20
CA ASP A 91 -4.70 -6.39 15.06
C ASP A 91 -5.21 -7.84 15.24
N GLU A 92 -4.52 -8.63 16.07
CA GLU A 92 -4.91 -10.01 16.37
C GLU A 92 -6.24 -10.13 17.12
N GLY A 93 -6.62 -9.09 17.88
CA GLY A 93 -7.90 -9.01 18.57
C GLY A 93 -9.04 -8.52 17.67
N GLY A 94 -8.77 -8.22 16.40
CA GLY A 94 -9.75 -7.67 15.46
C GLY A 94 -10.03 -6.18 15.61
N GLN A 95 -9.27 -5.45 16.42
CA GLN A 95 -9.43 -4.01 16.56
C GLN A 95 -8.77 -3.27 15.39
N ARG A 96 -9.38 -2.17 14.95
CA ARG A 96 -8.88 -1.38 13.81
C ARG A 96 -7.54 -0.72 14.17
N VAL A 97 -6.50 -1.08 13.42
CA VAL A 97 -5.21 -0.39 13.40
C VAL A 97 -5.28 0.79 12.44
N GLY A 98 -5.85 0.58 11.25
CA GLY A 98 -6.03 1.62 10.27
C GLY A 98 -6.85 1.19 9.07
N GLY A 99 -7.04 2.10 8.12
CA GLY A 99 -7.70 1.79 6.85
C GLY A 99 -8.13 3.05 6.11
N GLY A 100 -8.65 2.87 4.90
CA GLY A 100 -9.09 3.96 4.03
C GLY A 100 -9.06 3.51 2.58
N GLU A 101 -8.57 4.36 1.69
CA GLU A 101 -8.57 4.13 0.25
C GLU A 101 -7.18 4.32 -0.39
N ILE A 102 -6.89 3.48 -1.38
CA ILE A 102 -5.71 3.59 -2.25
C ILE A 102 -6.16 3.53 -3.70
N ASP A 103 -5.75 4.52 -4.48
CA ASP A 103 -5.96 4.57 -5.93
C ASP A 103 -4.72 4.08 -6.66
N ARG A 104 -4.89 3.09 -7.54
CA ARG A 104 -3.85 2.61 -8.45
C ARG A 104 -4.22 2.83 -9.90
N VAL A 105 -3.23 3.04 -10.75
CA VAL A 105 -3.41 3.14 -12.21
C VAL A 105 -2.74 1.96 -12.89
N VAL A 106 -3.47 1.29 -13.79
CA VAL A 106 -2.94 0.24 -14.65
C VAL A 106 -2.04 0.87 -15.72
N VAL A 107 -0.83 0.33 -15.85
CA VAL A 107 0.18 0.75 -16.83
C VAL A 107 0.79 -0.46 -17.52
N ASP A 108 1.23 -0.27 -18.76
CA ASP A 108 2.15 -1.21 -19.42
C ASP A 108 3.55 -1.04 -18.83
N ARG A 109 4.17 -2.15 -18.38
CA ARG A 109 5.43 -2.10 -17.61
C ARG A 109 6.59 -1.56 -18.43
N ALA A 110 6.77 -2.06 -19.66
CA ALA A 110 7.88 -1.68 -20.51
C ALA A 110 7.77 -0.21 -20.94
N ARG A 111 6.58 0.22 -21.38
CA ARG A 111 6.31 1.61 -21.75
C ARG A 111 6.48 2.56 -20.57
N PHE A 112 5.99 2.19 -19.38
CA PHE A 112 6.10 3.03 -18.20
C PHE A 112 7.56 3.25 -17.80
N LEU A 113 8.37 2.19 -17.72
CA LEU A 113 9.79 2.31 -17.40
C LEU A 113 10.60 3.03 -18.49
N GLY A 114 10.29 2.78 -19.77
CA GLY A 114 10.92 3.49 -20.89
C GLY A 114 10.67 5.00 -20.86
N SER A 115 9.53 5.45 -20.34
CA SER A 115 9.21 6.88 -20.22
C SER A 115 10.08 7.65 -19.21
N LEU A 116 10.72 6.94 -18.27
CA LEU A 116 11.63 7.54 -17.29
C LEU A 116 12.98 7.94 -17.92
N GLN A 117 13.38 7.24 -18.99
CA GLN A 117 14.67 7.46 -19.66
C GLN A 117 14.58 8.61 -20.68
N SER A 118 13.41 8.82 -21.27
CA SER A 118 13.15 9.91 -22.21
C SER A 118 12.81 11.24 -21.55
N GLY A 119 12.64 11.26 -20.21
CA GLY A 119 12.43 12.46 -19.40
C GLY A 119 13.71 13.08 -18.81
N SER A 120 14.89 12.51 -19.06
CA SER A 120 16.18 13.07 -18.60
C SER A 120 16.75 14.05 -19.63
N THR A 121 16.01 15.11 -19.93
CA THR A 121 16.55 16.35 -20.48
C THR A 121 15.74 17.53 -19.95
N ALA A 122 16.45 18.46 -19.31
CA ALA A 122 16.00 19.70 -18.66
C ALA A 122 15.41 19.51 -17.23
N GLN A 123 15.79 20.28 -16.21
CA GLN A 123 16.62 21.49 -16.13
C GLN A 123 17.13 21.63 -14.68
#